data_AF-A0A7S2YJJ2-F1
#
_entry.id   AF-A0A7S2YJJ2-F1
#
_cell.length_a   1.000
_cell.length_b   1.000
_cell.length_c   1.000
_cell.angle_alpha   90.00
_cell.angle_beta   90.00
_cell.angle_gamma   90.00
#
_symmetry.space_group_name_H-M   'P 1'
#
loop_
_entity.id
_entity.type
_entity.pdbx_description
1 polymer ?
#
loop_
_entity_poly.entity_id
_entity_poly.type
_entity_poly.pdbx_seq_one_letter_code
_entity_poly.pdbx_strand_id
1 'polypeptide(L)'
;VVQDDSNLTPDELLKRARSRLLEDLSEGSINGDKGVLTLPHSLGKYKEVYNRNGRIGIYTPSERAAIIARFNKKRQRRVWNKKIRYGCRKNLADRRLRVKGRFVKRSEQELLAKELQARVEKEVDEEELPHENKPEEDGDEEMPDVSDPDAGFVPTEDQPFRRLRRHTIT
;
A
#
# COMPACT_ATOMS: atom_id res chain seq x y z
N VAL A 1 -3.18 -39.06 24.66
CA VAL A 1 -4.15 -39.28 23.57
C VAL A 1 -3.62 -38.56 22.34
N VAL A 2 -3.08 -39.30 21.36
CA VAL A 2 -2.75 -38.74 20.04
C VAL A 2 -4.09 -38.40 19.41
N GLN A 3 -4.40 -37.12 19.31
CA GLN A 3 -5.67 -36.67 18.75
C GLN A 3 -5.54 -36.79 17.23
N ASP A 4 -6.43 -37.55 16.60
CA ASP A 4 -6.44 -37.76 15.14
C ASP A 4 -6.81 -36.46 14.42
N ASP A 5 -5.80 -35.64 14.16
CA ASP A 5 -5.92 -34.37 13.43
C ASP A 5 -6.09 -34.58 11.92
N SER A 6 -6.15 -35.83 11.45
CA SER A 6 -6.24 -36.21 10.03
C SER A 6 -7.58 -35.85 9.38
N ASN A 7 -8.65 -35.70 10.16
CA ASN A 7 -10.00 -35.43 9.66
C ASN A 7 -10.44 -33.96 9.78
N LEU A 8 -9.60 -33.06 10.30
CA LEU A 8 -9.96 -31.66 10.48
C LEU A 8 -9.65 -30.83 9.24
N THR A 9 -10.52 -29.85 8.95
CA THR A 9 -10.19 -28.85 7.93
C THR A 9 -8.98 -28.00 8.37
N PRO A 10 -8.17 -27.46 7.45
CA PRO A 10 -7.02 -26.64 7.81
C PRO A 10 -7.37 -25.45 8.73
N ASP A 11 -8.56 -24.84 8.56
CA ASP A 11 -9.00 -23.73 9.40
C ASP A 11 -9.42 -24.17 10.80
N GLU A 12 -10.02 -25.35 10.96
CA GLU A 12 -10.38 -25.92 12.27
C GLU A 12 -9.14 -26.36 13.04
N LEU A 13 -8.19 -26.97 12.35
CA LEU A 13 -6.92 -27.37 12.92
C LEU A 13 -6.18 -26.14 13.50
N LEU A 14 -6.18 -25.01 12.79
CA LEU A 14 -5.65 -23.75 13.31
C LEU A 14 -6.44 -23.16 14.48
N LYS A 15 -7.78 -23.27 14.48
CA LYS A 15 -8.61 -22.82 15.60
C LYS A 15 -8.30 -23.64 16.85
N ARG A 16 -8.24 -24.97 16.73
CA ARG A 16 -7.91 -25.90 17.82
C ARG A 16 -6.53 -25.62 18.40
N ALA A 17 -5.51 -25.52 17.54
CA ALA A 17 -4.14 -25.20 17.97
C ALA A 17 -4.07 -23.87 18.73
N ARG A 18 -4.81 -22.85 18.28
CA ARG A 18 -4.91 -21.57 18.99
C ARG A 18 -5.64 -21.67 20.31
N SER A 19 -6.75 -22.39 20.37
CA SER A 19 -7.51 -22.58 21.62
C SER A 19 -6.64 -23.26 22.67
N ARG A 20 -5.93 -24.33 22.30
CA ARG A 20 -4.94 -24.99 23.16
C ARG A 20 -3.89 -24.03 23.70
N LEU A 21 -3.32 -23.18 22.84
CA LEU A 21 -2.30 -22.22 23.28
C LEU A 21 -2.85 -21.14 24.21
N LEU A 22 -4.09 -20.72 24.00
CA LEU A 22 -4.74 -19.73 24.85
C LEU A 22 -5.04 -20.32 26.24
N GLU A 23 -5.48 -21.58 26.29
CA GLU A 23 -5.68 -22.34 27.52
C GLU A 23 -4.36 -22.48 28.30
N ASP A 24 -3.30 -22.93 27.64
CA ASP A 24 -1.96 -23.06 28.26
C ASP A 24 -1.41 -21.74 28.81
N LEU A 25 -1.67 -20.62 28.12
CA LEU A 25 -1.31 -19.29 28.59
C LEU A 25 -2.14 -18.85 29.81
N SER A 26 -3.42 -19.26 29.86
CA SER A 26 -4.30 -18.96 30.99
C SER A 26 -3.94 -19.76 32.24
N GLU A 27 -3.54 -21.03 32.09
CA GLU A 27 -3.08 -21.91 33.17
C GLU A 27 -1.78 -21.39 33.81
N GLY A 28 -0.89 -20.78 33.03
CA GLY A 28 0.35 -20.16 33.54
C GLY A 28 0.14 -18.89 34.37
N SER A 29 -1.09 -18.35 34.42
CA SER A 29 -1.46 -17.12 35.13
C SER A 29 -2.02 -17.36 36.53
N ILE A 30 -1.66 -18.48 37.17
CA ILE A 30 -2.06 -18.85 38.53
C ILE A 30 -1.46 -17.96 39.63
N ASN A 31 -0.42 -17.16 39.32
CA ASN A 31 0.29 -16.35 40.32
C ASN A 31 0.30 -14.85 39.98
N GLY A 32 -0.87 -14.22 39.81
CA GLY A 32 -1.13 -12.79 40.10
C GLY A 32 -0.25 -11.67 39.50
N ASP A 33 0.80 -11.97 38.72
CA ASP A 33 1.77 -10.97 38.26
C ASP A 33 1.27 -10.35 36.96
N LYS A 34 0.42 -9.34 37.12
CA LYS A 34 -0.17 -8.59 36.02
C LYS A 34 0.90 -7.72 35.35
N GLY A 35 1.56 -8.25 34.32
CA GLY A 35 2.41 -7.40 33.47
C GLY A 35 3.47 -8.12 32.64
N VAL A 36 3.79 -9.37 32.94
CA VAL A 36 4.79 -10.10 32.15
C VAL A 36 4.14 -10.65 30.87
N LEU A 37 4.53 -10.10 29.72
CA LEU A 37 4.14 -10.60 28.40
C LEU A 37 4.79 -11.97 28.13
N THR A 38 4.18 -13.02 28.65
CA THR A 38 4.65 -14.40 28.43
C THR A 38 4.36 -14.82 26.99
N LEU A 39 5.41 -15.14 26.23
CA LEU A 39 5.29 -15.62 24.86
C LEU A 39 4.90 -17.12 24.84
N PRO A 40 4.12 -17.59 23.86
CA PRO A 40 3.71 -19.00 23.79
C PRO A 40 4.88 -19.98 23.78
N HIS A 41 6.00 -19.61 23.15
CA HIS A 41 7.20 -20.44 23.02
C HIS A 41 8.09 -20.44 24.27
N SER A 42 7.89 -19.50 25.21
CA SER A 42 8.66 -19.43 26.46
C SER A 42 8.02 -20.23 27.59
N LEU A 43 6.86 -20.86 27.37
CA LEU A 43 6.23 -21.73 28.37
C LEU A 43 7.05 -23.00 28.56
N GLY A 44 7.28 -23.40 29.81
CA GLY A 44 8.01 -24.62 30.15
C GLY A 44 7.43 -25.87 29.47
N LYS A 45 6.11 -25.92 29.29
CA LYS A 45 5.37 -26.98 28.58
C LYS A 45 5.88 -27.24 27.15
N TYR A 46 6.39 -26.19 26.49
CA TYR A 46 6.83 -26.26 25.11
C TYR A 46 8.34 -26.40 24.95
N LYS A 47 9.13 -26.25 26.02
CA LYS A 47 10.60 -26.35 25.99
C LYS A 47 11.10 -27.65 25.37
N GLU A 48 10.47 -28.76 25.74
CA GLU A 48 10.89 -30.09 25.26
C GLU A 48 10.38 -30.44 23.86
N VAL A 49 9.44 -29.67 23.34
CA VAL A 49 8.75 -29.92 22.08
C VAL A 49 9.23 -28.95 20.98
N TYR A 50 9.81 -27.83 21.37
CA TYR A 50 10.23 -26.75 20.49
C TYR A 50 11.26 -27.23 19.45
N ASN A 51 10.92 -27.12 18.16
CA ASN A 51 11.77 -27.53 17.03
C ASN A 51 12.25 -29.00 17.06
N ARG A 52 11.63 -29.87 17.86
CA ARG A 52 11.98 -31.30 17.93
C ARG A 52 11.00 -32.16 17.14
N ASN A 53 11.43 -33.35 16.74
CA ASN A 53 10.58 -34.36 16.06
C ASN A 53 9.89 -33.83 14.80
N GLY A 54 10.61 -33.05 13.98
CA GLY A 54 10.07 -32.45 12.74
C GLY A 54 9.07 -31.31 12.95
N ARG A 55 8.87 -30.86 14.20
CA ARG A 55 8.06 -29.68 14.53
C ARG A 55 8.83 -28.41 14.21
N ILE A 56 8.09 -27.34 13.96
CA ILE A 56 8.66 -26.00 13.79
C ILE A 56 7.98 -25.08 14.79
N GLY A 57 8.79 -24.54 15.70
CA GLY A 57 8.36 -23.97 16.96
C GLY A 57 7.57 -25.01 17.76
N ILE A 58 6.40 -24.58 18.22
CA ILE A 58 5.43 -25.38 18.97
C ILE A 58 4.48 -26.20 18.09
N TYR A 59 4.46 -25.93 16.78
CA TYR A 59 3.45 -26.47 15.87
C TYR A 59 3.87 -27.82 15.27
N THR A 60 2.90 -28.72 15.12
CA THR A 60 3.05 -29.96 14.36
C THR A 60 3.20 -29.69 12.86
N PRO A 61 3.72 -30.65 12.06
CA PRO A 61 3.84 -30.47 10.61
C PRO A 61 2.51 -30.13 9.92
N SER A 62 1.40 -30.75 10.35
CA SER A 62 0.05 -30.48 9.83
C SER A 62 -0.44 -29.08 10.21
N GLU A 63 -0.26 -28.67 11.46
CA GLU A 63 -0.55 -27.30 11.94
C GLU A 63 0.22 -26.26 11.13
N ARG A 64 1.51 -26.48 10.92
CA ARG A 64 2.33 -25.55 10.14
C ARG A 64 1.89 -25.49 8.69
N ALA A 65 1.56 -26.61 8.06
CA ALA A 65 1.05 -26.63 6.69
C ALA A 65 -0.23 -25.78 6.57
N ALA A 66 -1.14 -25.89 7.53
CA ALA A 66 -2.35 -25.06 7.59
C ALA A 66 -2.03 -23.56 7.78
N ILE A 67 -1.06 -23.20 8.64
CA ILE A 67 -0.62 -21.80 8.83
C ILE A 67 -0.10 -21.23 7.50
N ILE A 68 0.76 -21.99 6.81
CA ILE A 68 1.37 -21.58 5.54
C ILE A 68 0.29 -21.43 4.46
N ALA A 69 -0.64 -22.38 4.36
CA ALA A 69 -1.77 -22.30 3.43
C ALA A 69 -2.60 -21.03 3.65
N ARG A 70 -2.92 -20.71 4.92
CA ARG A 70 -3.63 -19.47 5.27
C ARG A 70 -2.81 -18.22 4.93
N PHE A 71 -1.50 -18.24 5.14
CA PHE A 71 -0.61 -17.13 4.76
C PHE A 71 -0.59 -16.93 3.24
N ASN A 72 -0.46 -17.99 2.46
CA ASN A 72 -0.48 -17.95 0.99
C ASN A 72 -1.82 -17.42 0.47
N LYS A 73 -2.95 -17.94 0.98
CA LYS A 73 -4.30 -17.44 0.65
C LYS A 73 -4.44 -15.95 1.00
N LYS A 74 -3.92 -15.51 2.15
CA LYS A 74 -3.89 -14.09 2.55
C LYS A 74 -2.98 -13.26 1.64
N ARG A 75 -1.85 -13.80 1.19
CA ARG A 75 -0.89 -13.14 0.29
C ARG A 75 -1.48 -12.93 -1.10
N GLN A 76 -2.16 -13.94 -1.64
CA GLN A 76 -2.82 -13.88 -2.96
C GLN A 76 -3.89 -12.76 -3.00
N ARG A 77 -4.66 -12.58 -1.92
CA ARG A 77 -5.68 -11.52 -1.83
C ARG A 77 -5.17 -10.17 -1.31
N ARG A 78 -3.84 -9.93 -1.29
CA ARG A 78 -3.31 -8.61 -0.90
C ARG A 78 -3.68 -7.58 -1.95
N VAL A 79 -4.19 -6.45 -1.48
CA VAL A 79 -4.47 -5.30 -2.34
C VAL A 79 -3.19 -4.46 -2.41
N TRP A 80 -2.53 -4.49 -3.58
CA TRP A 80 -1.32 -3.69 -3.85
C TRP A 80 -1.63 -2.29 -4.40
N ASN A 81 -2.81 -2.14 -5.00
CA ASN A 81 -3.28 -0.86 -5.50
C ASN A 81 -3.65 0.06 -4.34
N LYS A 82 -3.43 1.36 -4.51
CA LYS A 82 -3.80 2.37 -3.51
C LYS A 82 -5.32 2.35 -3.31
N LYS A 83 -5.79 1.94 -2.13
CA LYS A 83 -7.21 1.95 -1.74
C LYS A 83 -7.47 3.03 -0.70
N ILE A 84 -8.33 3.99 -1.03
CA ILE A 84 -8.81 4.99 -0.06
C ILE A 84 -9.93 4.36 0.77
N ARG A 85 -9.72 4.21 2.08
CA ARG A 85 -10.77 3.70 3.00
C ARG A 85 -11.58 4.80 3.66
N TYR A 86 -10.95 5.92 4.00
CA TYR A 86 -11.57 7.00 4.76
C TYR A 86 -11.78 8.21 3.85
N GLY A 87 -12.93 8.26 3.18
CA GLY A 87 -13.27 9.33 2.23
C GLY A 87 -13.21 10.71 2.88
N CYS A 88 -13.76 10.86 4.09
CA CYS A 88 -13.75 12.12 4.84
C CYS A 88 -12.32 12.66 5.08
N ARG A 89 -11.38 11.79 5.50
CA ARG A 89 -9.97 12.17 5.73
C ARG A 89 -9.26 12.54 4.43
N LYS A 90 -9.57 11.86 3.32
CA LYS A 90 -9.02 12.21 2.00
C LYS A 90 -9.52 13.57 1.54
N ASN A 91 -10.82 13.80 1.58
CA ASN A 91 -11.42 15.08 1.20
C ASN A 91 -10.83 16.24 2.00
N LEU A 92 -10.70 16.09 3.33
CA LEU A 92 -10.06 17.08 4.18
C LEU A 92 -8.58 17.34 3.80
N ALA A 93 -7.83 16.28 3.46
CA ALA A 93 -6.42 16.39 3.08
C ALA A 93 -6.21 17.00 1.68
N ASP A 94 -7.19 16.86 0.78
CA ASP A 94 -7.17 17.40 -0.57
C ASP A 94 -7.53 18.90 -0.56
N ARG A 95 -8.45 19.35 0.31
CA ARG A 95 -8.83 20.78 0.45
C ARG A 95 -7.81 21.66 1.18
N ARG A 96 -6.85 21.07 1.91
CA ARG A 96 -5.94 21.82 2.78
C ARG A 96 -4.75 22.39 1.98
N LEU A 97 -4.38 23.64 2.25
CA LEU A 97 -3.25 24.31 1.59
C LEU A 97 -1.92 23.56 1.86
N ARG A 98 -1.14 23.40 0.79
CA ARG A 98 0.19 22.78 0.84
C ARG A 98 1.23 23.66 0.15
N VAL A 99 2.42 23.74 0.75
CA VAL A 99 3.61 24.35 0.14
C VAL A 99 4.68 23.26 0.04
N LYS A 100 5.18 22.99 -1.17
CA LYS A 100 6.15 21.91 -1.44
C LYS A 100 5.70 20.53 -0.88
N GLY A 101 4.40 20.23 -0.97
CA GLY A 101 3.80 18.97 -0.51
C GLY A 101 3.49 18.87 1.00
N ARG A 102 3.95 19.83 1.81
CA ARG A 102 3.72 19.88 3.27
C ARG A 102 2.49 20.72 3.60
N PHE A 103 1.74 20.31 4.62
CA PHE A 103 0.63 21.12 5.12
C PHE A 103 1.15 22.35 5.85
N VAL A 104 0.53 23.49 5.56
CA VAL A 104 0.79 24.77 6.25
C VAL A 104 0.07 24.78 7.61
N LYS A 105 0.65 25.45 8.61
CA LYS A 105 0.01 25.68 9.92
C LYS A 105 -1.15 26.66 9.76
N ARG A 106 -2.18 26.56 10.60
CA ARG A 106 -3.39 27.40 10.47
C ARG A 106 -3.09 28.90 10.50
N SER A 107 -2.19 29.35 11.36
CA SER A 107 -1.80 30.76 11.47
C SER A 107 -1.19 31.34 10.18
N GLU A 108 -0.41 30.54 9.47
CA GLU A 108 0.26 30.93 8.23
C GLU A 108 -0.62 30.66 7.00
N GLN A 109 -1.62 29.79 7.14
CA GLN A 109 -2.48 29.36 6.05
C GLN A 109 -3.36 30.49 5.54
N GLU A 110 -3.88 31.35 6.42
CA GLU A 110 -4.72 32.50 6.02
C GLU A 110 -3.93 33.54 5.24
N LEU A 111 -2.69 33.82 5.67
CA LEU A 111 -1.80 34.77 4.99
C LEU A 111 -1.42 34.27 3.60
N LEU A 112 -0.96 33.01 3.51
CA LEU A 112 -0.55 32.41 2.24
C LEU A 112 -1.74 32.16 1.30
N ALA A 113 -2.93 31.83 1.83
CA ALA A 113 -4.12 31.69 1.01
C ALA A 113 -4.53 33.03 0.37
N LYS A 114 -4.48 34.14 1.12
CA LYS A 114 -4.75 35.48 0.60
C LYS A 114 -3.73 35.90 -0.46
N GLU A 115 -2.45 35.64 -0.22
CA GLU A 115 -1.39 35.96 -1.19
C GLU A 115 -1.57 35.19 -2.51
N LEU A 116 -1.94 33.90 -2.43
CA LEU A 116 -2.22 33.10 -3.62
C LEU A 116 -3.48 33.58 -4.36
N GLN A 117 -4.53 33.98 -3.65
CA GLN A 117 -5.74 34.54 -4.27
C GLN A 117 -5.43 35.85 -5.00
N ALA A 118 -4.67 36.76 -4.37
CA ALA A 118 -4.28 38.02 -4.98
C ALA A 118 -3.38 37.86 -6.21
N ARG A 119 -2.59 36.78 -6.30
CA ARG A 119 -1.83 36.46 -7.52
C ARG A 119 -2.72 35.96 -8.65
N VAL A 120 -3.69 35.10 -8.36
CA VAL A 120 -4.65 34.62 -9.36
C VAL A 120 -5.49 35.78 -9.90
N GLU A 121 -5.96 36.69 -9.05
CA GLU A 121 -6.72 37.87 -9.48
C GLU A 121 -5.90 38.78 -10.42
N LYS A 122 -4.60 38.97 -10.13
CA LYS A 122 -3.71 39.74 -11.02
C LYS A 122 -3.41 39.06 -12.36
N GLU A 123 -3.39 37.74 -12.40
CA GLU A 123 -3.21 36.99 -13.66
C GLU A 123 -4.47 37.03 -14.54
N VAL A 124 -5.66 37.21 -13.96
CA VAL A 124 -6.93 37.34 -14.71
C VAL A 124 -7.07 38.73 -15.35
N ASP A 125 -6.55 39.78 -14.71
CA ASP A 125 -6.58 41.14 -15.26
C ASP A 125 -5.62 41.33 -16.47
N GLU A 126 -4.63 40.45 -16.67
CA GLU A 126 -3.72 40.51 -17.82
C GLU A 126 -4.24 39.81 -19.09
N GLU A 127 -5.35 39.06 -19.04
CA GLU A 127 -5.99 38.47 -20.23
C GLU A 127 -7.02 39.39 -20.93
N GLU A 128 -7.42 40.53 -20.33
CA GLU A 128 -8.15 41.59 -21.06
C GLU A 128 -7.18 42.47 -21.87
N LEU A 129 -6.51 41.89 -22.86
CA LEU A 129 -5.90 42.67 -23.94
C LEU A 129 -6.96 42.91 -25.01
N PRO A 130 -7.30 44.17 -25.37
CA PRO A 130 -8.10 44.41 -26.56
C PRO A 130 -7.33 43.84 -27.75
N HIS A 131 -7.94 42.88 -28.46
CA HIS A 131 -7.46 42.42 -29.76
C HIS A 131 -7.55 43.63 -30.71
N GLU A 132 -6.50 44.45 -30.73
CA GLU A 132 -6.26 45.37 -31.83
C GLU A 132 -6.12 44.49 -33.08
N ASN A 133 -7.03 44.67 -34.03
CA ASN A 133 -7.00 43.98 -35.32
C ASN A 133 -5.66 44.29 -36.00
N LYS A 134 -4.66 43.44 -35.78
CA LYS A 134 -3.52 43.33 -36.67
C LYS A 134 -4.06 42.82 -38.01
N PRO A 135 -3.71 43.44 -39.15
CA PRO A 135 -3.95 42.79 -40.43
C PRO A 135 -3.22 41.45 -40.39
N GLU A 136 -3.95 40.37 -40.65
CA GLU A 136 -3.41 39.03 -40.78
C GLU A 136 -2.38 39.06 -41.92
N GLU A 137 -1.08 39.04 -41.57
CA GLU A 137 -0.07 38.53 -42.49
C GLU A 137 -0.17 37.00 -42.36
N ASP A 138 -0.62 36.36 -43.44
CA ASP A 138 -0.73 34.91 -43.61
C ASP A 138 0.63 34.24 -43.34
N GLY A 139 0.92 33.94 -42.07
CA GLY A 139 2.13 33.26 -41.61
C GLY A 139 1.99 31.74 -41.56
N ASP A 140 0.92 31.19 -42.14
CA ASP A 140 0.59 29.77 -42.11
C ASP A 140 1.32 28.94 -43.19
N GLU A 141 2.22 29.54 -43.97
CA GLU A 141 2.90 28.86 -45.08
C GLU A 141 4.07 27.95 -44.68
N GLU A 142 4.48 27.88 -43.40
CA GLU A 142 5.65 27.07 -43.03
C GLU A 142 5.52 26.31 -41.70
N MET A 143 4.44 25.56 -41.54
CA MET A 143 4.40 24.43 -40.60
C MET A 143 4.59 23.13 -41.38
N PRO A 144 5.66 22.35 -41.12
CA PRO A 144 5.83 21.05 -41.79
C PRO A 144 4.67 20.13 -41.41
N ASP A 145 4.09 19.46 -42.42
CA ASP A 145 2.96 18.56 -42.25
C ASP A 145 3.32 17.45 -41.25
N VAL A 146 2.61 17.42 -40.11
CA VAL A 146 2.78 16.42 -39.04
C VAL A 146 2.38 15.02 -39.51
N SER A 147 1.81 14.91 -40.71
CA SER A 147 1.41 13.68 -41.38
C SER A 147 2.49 13.11 -42.32
N ASP A 148 3.68 13.71 -42.39
CA ASP A 148 4.76 13.27 -43.28
C ASP A 148 5.14 11.80 -42.97
N PRO A 149 4.88 10.84 -43.88
CA PRO A 149 5.13 9.42 -43.64
C PRO A 149 6.63 9.10 -43.52
N ASP A 150 7.51 10.03 -43.89
CA ASP A 150 8.97 9.92 -43.75
C ASP A 150 9.50 10.53 -42.43
N ALA A 151 8.64 11.10 -41.58
CA ALA A 151 8.98 11.58 -40.24
C ALA A 151 9.22 10.43 -39.23
N GLY A 152 10.04 9.44 -39.61
CA GLY A 152 11.10 8.86 -38.82
C GLY A 152 10.85 8.18 -37.46
N PHE A 153 9.61 8.07 -36.95
CA PHE A 153 9.36 7.32 -35.71
C PHE A 153 8.55 6.04 -35.94
N VAL A 154 9.19 5.08 -36.60
CA VAL A 154 8.73 3.69 -36.64
C VAL A 154 9.25 2.99 -35.38
N PRO A 155 8.39 2.46 -34.49
CA PRO A 155 8.85 1.74 -33.31
C PRO A 155 9.65 0.49 -33.71
N THR A 156 10.96 0.55 -33.55
CA THR A 156 11.87 -0.58 -33.76
C THR A 156 11.87 -1.50 -32.55
N GLU A 157 12.30 -2.75 -32.70
CA GLU A 157 12.39 -3.73 -31.59
C GLU A 157 13.20 -3.21 -30.38
N ASP A 158 14.16 -2.32 -30.61
CA ASP A 158 14.96 -1.66 -29.57
C ASP A 158 14.25 -0.49 -28.86
N GLN A 159 13.24 0.13 -29.49
CA GLN A 159 12.47 1.25 -28.94
C GLN A 159 10.94 1.08 -29.14
N PRO A 160 10.32 0.08 -28.50
CA PRO A 160 8.87 -0.10 -28.56
C PRO A 160 8.15 1.03 -27.81
N PHE A 161 6.92 1.35 -28.23
CA PHE A 161 6.03 2.33 -27.58
C PHE A 161 5.84 2.11 -26.06
N ARG A 162 6.10 0.90 -25.56
CA ARG A 162 6.06 0.59 -24.13
C ARG A 162 7.36 -0.07 -23.68
N ARG A 163 8.09 0.59 -22.78
CA ARG A 163 9.25 0.00 -22.10
C ARG A 163 8.82 -1.26 -21.35
N LEU A 164 9.42 -2.41 -21.68
CA LEU A 164 9.21 -3.66 -20.94
C LEU A 164 9.62 -3.45 -19.47
N ARG A 165 8.72 -3.81 -18.54
CA ARG A 165 9.04 -3.80 -17.11
C ARG A 165 10.12 -4.85 -16.86
N ARG A 166 11.34 -4.42 -16.55
CA ARG A 166 12.39 -5.31 -16.08
C ARG A 166 11.89 -6.03 -14.82
N HIS A 167 11.82 -7.35 -14.89
CA HIS A 167 11.49 -8.18 -13.73
C HIS A 167 12.55 -7.97 -12.65
N THR A 168 12.10 -7.97 -11.39
CA THR A 168 12.99 -7.82 -10.23
C THR A 168 13.94 -9.00 -10.17
N ILE A 169 15.23 -8.72 -9.95
CA ILE A 169 16.29 -9.71 -9.74
C ILE A 169 15.91 -10.57 -8.52
N THR A 170 15.76 -11.87 -8.74
CA THR A 170 15.67 -12.92 -7.72
C THR A 170 17.02 -13.21 -7.11
#